data_AF-A0A536NL83-F1
#
_entry.id   AF-A0A536NL83-F1
#
_cell.length_a   1.000
_cell.length_b   1.000
_cell.length_c   1.000
_cell.angle_alpha   90.00
_cell.angle_beta   90.00
_cell.angle_gamma   90.00
#
_symmetry.space_group_name_H-M   'P 1'
#
loop_
_entity.id
_entity.type
_entity.pdbx_description
1 polymer ?
#
loop_
_entity_poly.entity_id
_entity_poly.type
_entity_poly.pdbx_seq_one_letter_code
_entity_poly.pdbx_strand_id
1 'polypeptide(L)'
;MGVTLLGHLTDVDGNTARFAPDLLDSVAFGDARYRDVRRLMQDQLSAKGIAVPDLPEPPPFHAHPLLEVTLGDFGAVIFTSGFRPDYARWVRLAAFDELGFPLAPDGASTAVPGLYFVGVHFLRTRKSSLIFGVGEDAAIVARSVCDHLGHVPITR
;
A
#
# COMPACT_ATOMS: atom_id res chain seq x y z
N MET A 1 -8.87 0.28 29.57
CA MET A 1 -8.78 1.20 28.42
C MET A 1 -8.48 0.35 27.21
N GLY A 2 -9.40 0.28 26.26
CA GLY A 2 -9.29 -0.57 25.07
C GLY A 2 -9.45 0.25 23.80
N VAL A 3 -9.39 -0.42 22.66
CA VAL A 3 -9.67 0.18 21.34
C VAL A 3 -11.11 -0.16 20.96
N THR A 4 -11.90 0.84 20.60
CA THR A 4 -13.21 0.64 19.98
C THR A 4 -13.03 0.75 18.47
N LEU A 5 -13.26 -0.35 17.77
CA LEU A 5 -13.25 -0.36 16.31
C LEU A 5 -14.62 0.07 15.78
N LEU A 6 -14.58 0.87 14.71
CA LEU A 6 -15.74 1.36 13.96
C LEU A 6 -15.52 1.04 12.47
N GLY A 7 -16.57 1.18 11.65
CA GLY A 7 -16.42 1.03 10.19
C GLY A 7 -15.68 2.21 9.55
N HIS A 8 -15.75 2.32 8.22
CA HIS A 8 -15.13 3.43 7.51
C HIS A 8 -15.81 4.75 7.85
N LEU A 9 -15.03 5.80 8.13
CA LEU A 9 -15.55 7.17 8.27
C LEU A 9 -16.13 7.63 6.93
N THR A 10 -17.42 7.96 6.91
CA THR A 10 -18.13 8.36 5.68
C THR A 10 -18.44 9.85 5.64
N ASP A 11 -18.66 10.47 6.80
CA ASP A 11 -19.09 11.86 6.89
C ASP A 11 -18.73 12.47 8.25
N VAL A 12 -18.56 13.78 8.28
CA VAL A 12 -18.42 14.57 9.50
C VAL A 12 -19.27 15.84 9.33
N ASP A 13 -20.31 15.94 10.15
CA ASP A 13 -21.24 17.08 10.17
C ASP A 13 -21.21 17.74 11.56
N GLY A 14 -20.66 18.95 11.62
CA GLY A 14 -20.43 19.67 12.86
C GLY A 14 -19.58 18.86 13.84
N ASN A 15 -20.22 18.33 14.89
CA ASN A 15 -19.56 17.57 15.95
C ASN A 15 -19.90 16.07 15.90
N THR A 16 -20.49 15.59 14.81
CA THR A 16 -20.90 14.19 14.65
C THR A 16 -20.12 13.55 13.51
N ALA A 17 -19.36 12.50 13.81
CA ALA A 17 -18.72 11.66 12.83
C ALA A 17 -19.60 10.44 12.55
N ARG A 18 -19.80 10.10 11.27
CA ARG A 18 -20.59 8.95 10.82
C ARG A 18 -19.71 7.88 10.18
N PHE A 19 -20.06 6.62 10.44
CA PHE A 19 -19.31 5.46 10.01
C PHE A 19 -20.19 4.50 9.23
N ALA A 20 -19.64 3.87 8.19
CA ALA A 20 -20.28 2.81 7.45
C ALA A 20 -20.50 1.57 8.34
N PRO A 21 -21.56 0.76 8.08
CA PRO A 21 -21.83 -0.47 8.84
C PRO A 21 -20.97 -1.66 8.35
N ASP A 22 -19.70 -1.42 8.02
CA ASP A 22 -18.83 -2.36 7.29
C ASP A 22 -17.63 -2.88 8.10
N LEU A 23 -17.63 -2.67 9.42
CA LEU A 23 -16.55 -3.12 10.29
C LEU A 23 -16.34 -4.64 10.19
N LEU A 24 -17.41 -5.43 10.24
CA LEU A 24 -17.31 -6.89 10.20
C LEU A 24 -16.71 -7.37 8.87
N ASP A 25 -17.16 -6.78 7.76
CA ASP A 25 -16.64 -7.09 6.42
C ASP A 25 -15.16 -6.69 6.29
N SER A 26 -14.78 -5.53 6.84
CA SER A 26 -13.42 -5.03 6.84
C SER A 26 -12.47 -5.93 7.63
N VAL A 27 -12.90 -6.41 8.80
CA VAL A 27 -12.11 -7.37 9.60
C VAL A 27 -12.03 -8.72 8.89
N ALA A 28 -13.15 -9.24 8.36
CA ALA A 28 -13.17 -10.49 7.62
C ALA A 28 -12.26 -10.47 6.38
N PHE A 29 -12.19 -9.32 5.68
CA PHE A 29 -11.24 -9.11 4.60
C PHE A 29 -9.79 -9.17 5.09
N GLY A 30 -9.48 -8.51 6.22
CA GLY A 30 -8.17 -8.58 6.88
C GLY A 30 -7.76 -10.01 7.21
N ASP A 31 -8.66 -10.79 7.83
CA ASP A 31 -8.43 -12.19 8.18
C ASP A 31 -8.20 -13.06 6.93
N ALA A 32 -8.92 -12.79 5.84
CA ALA A 32 -8.71 -13.46 4.56
C ALA A 32 -7.32 -13.17 3.99
N ARG A 33 -6.87 -11.91 4.01
CA ARG A 33 -5.52 -11.53 3.57
C ARG A 33 -4.44 -12.13 4.45
N TYR A 34 -4.67 -12.22 5.75
CA TYR A 34 -3.76 -12.90 6.67
C TYR A 34 -3.64 -14.41 6.35
N ARG A 35 -4.76 -15.08 6.06
CA ARG A 35 -4.77 -16.47 5.56
C ARG A 35 -4.00 -16.63 4.26
N ASP A 36 -4.16 -15.72 3.30
CA ASP A 36 -3.41 -15.75 2.03
C ASP A 36 -1.89 -15.67 2.26
N VAL A 37 -1.45 -14.76 3.13
CA VAL A 37 -0.02 -14.60 3.46
C VAL A 37 0.53 -15.83 4.18
N ARG A 38 -0.21 -16.40 5.13
CA ARG A 38 0.19 -17.63 5.81
C ARG A 38 0.36 -18.78 4.85
N ARG A 39 -0.58 -18.98 3.93
CA ARG A 39 -0.48 -20.01 2.90
C ARG A 39 0.77 -19.81 2.05
N LEU A 40 1.03 -18.58 1.61
CA LEU A 40 2.23 -18.26 0.84
C LEU A 40 3.52 -18.58 1.64
N MET A 41 3.57 -18.25 2.93
CA MET A 41 4.70 -18.58 3.80
C MET A 41 4.87 -20.09 3.95
N GLN A 42 3.78 -20.81 4.21
CA GLN A 42 3.79 -22.27 4.32
C GLN A 42 4.37 -22.90 3.05
N ASP A 43 3.88 -22.49 1.88
CA ASP A 43 4.32 -23.07 0.60
C ASP A 43 5.79 -22.73 0.29
N GLN A 44 6.17 -21.45 0.44
CA GLN A 44 7.48 -20.97 0.00
C GLN A 44 8.62 -21.31 0.96
N LEU A 45 8.38 -21.29 2.28
CA LEU A 45 9.41 -21.61 3.26
C LEU A 45 9.64 -23.12 3.34
N SER A 46 8.57 -23.93 3.35
CA SER A 46 8.68 -25.39 3.35
C SER A 46 9.45 -25.90 2.14
N ALA A 47 9.14 -25.39 0.93
CA ALA A 47 9.85 -25.76 -0.30
C ALA A 47 11.36 -25.43 -0.26
N LYS A 48 11.76 -24.47 0.58
CA LYS A 48 13.16 -24.06 0.76
C LYS A 48 13.83 -24.71 1.97
N GLY A 49 13.14 -25.62 2.68
CA GLY A 49 13.63 -26.22 3.92
C GLY A 49 13.77 -25.20 5.07
N ILE A 50 13.10 -24.06 4.98
CA ILE A 50 13.09 -23.02 6.02
C ILE A 50 11.90 -23.29 6.95
N ALA A 51 12.13 -23.21 8.26
CA ALA A 51 11.08 -23.37 9.25
C ALA A 51 9.98 -22.31 9.04
N VAL A 52 8.73 -22.76 8.96
CA VAL A 52 7.57 -21.86 8.91
C VAL A 52 7.30 -21.36 10.34
N PRO A 53 7.18 -20.03 10.56
CA PRO A 53 6.83 -19.52 11.87
C PRO A 53 5.41 -19.95 12.26
N ASP A 54 5.15 -20.10 13.56
CA ASP A 54 3.80 -20.30 14.07
C ASP A 54 2.97 -19.02 13.86
N LEU A 55 1.84 -19.18 13.17
CA LEU A 55 0.97 -18.08 12.73
C LEU A 55 -0.50 -18.50 12.98
N PRO A 56 -0.97 -18.39 14.23
CA PRO A 56 -2.28 -18.90 14.63
C PRO A 56 -3.42 -18.14 13.95
N GLU A 57 -4.54 -18.84 13.69
CA GLU A 57 -5.77 -18.21 13.23
C GLU A 57 -6.28 -17.19 14.26
N PRO A 58 -6.66 -15.98 13.84
CA PRO A 58 -7.33 -15.06 14.75
C PRO A 58 -8.66 -15.68 15.20
N PRO A 59 -9.06 -15.46 16.47
CA PRO A 59 -10.38 -15.87 16.92
C PRO A 59 -11.47 -15.11 16.13
N PRO A 60 -12.68 -15.67 16.01
CA PRO A 60 -13.79 -14.98 15.38
C PRO A 60 -14.03 -13.59 15.99
N PHE A 61 -14.10 -12.57 15.14
CA PHE A 61 -14.37 -11.21 15.56
C PHE A 61 -15.89 -10.95 15.59
N HIS A 62 -16.38 -10.45 16.72
CA HIS A 62 -17.78 -10.06 16.90
C HIS A 62 -17.84 -8.66 17.47
N ALA A 63 -18.63 -7.79 16.84
CA ALA A 63 -18.85 -6.42 17.29
C ALA A 63 -20.21 -5.90 16.83
N HIS A 64 -20.74 -4.96 17.59
CA HIS A 64 -21.85 -4.09 17.19
C HIS A 64 -21.32 -2.66 17.16
N PRO A 65 -20.69 -2.23 16.04
CA PRO A 65 -20.03 -0.93 15.97
C PRO A 65 -21.03 0.21 16.12
N LEU A 66 -20.58 1.30 16.74
CA LEU A 66 -21.30 2.56 16.66
C LEU A 66 -21.25 3.07 15.22
N LEU A 67 -22.36 3.60 14.74
CA LEU A 67 -22.43 4.23 13.41
C LEU A 67 -22.24 5.74 13.49
N GLU A 68 -22.36 6.31 14.69
CA GLU A 68 -22.16 7.73 14.95
C GLU A 68 -21.38 7.93 16.25
N VAL A 69 -20.51 8.94 16.26
CA VAL A 69 -19.75 9.35 17.43
C VAL A 69 -19.76 10.87 17.54
N THR A 70 -20.02 11.39 18.74
CA THR A 70 -19.90 12.81 19.05
C THR A 70 -18.44 13.17 19.30
N LEU A 71 -17.86 14.03 18.47
CA LEU A 71 -16.45 14.42 18.52
C LEU A 71 -16.09 15.29 19.73
N GLY A 72 -17.09 15.91 20.39
CA GLY A 72 -16.89 16.83 21.52
C GLY A 72 -16.27 16.17 22.76
N ASP A 73 -16.36 14.85 22.86
CA ASP A 73 -15.77 14.08 23.96
C ASP A 73 -14.29 13.72 23.69
N PHE A 74 -13.74 14.10 22.54
CA PHE A 74 -12.37 13.79 22.13
C PHE A 74 -11.48 15.03 22.15
N GLY A 75 -10.32 14.94 22.81
CA GLY A 75 -9.34 16.04 22.84
C GLY A 75 -8.48 16.15 21.58
N ALA A 76 -8.43 15.11 20.76
CA ALA A 76 -7.64 15.08 19.52
C ALA A 76 -8.19 14.06 18.53
N VAL A 77 -8.03 14.36 17.24
CA VAL A 77 -8.26 13.44 16.12
C VAL A 77 -6.96 13.32 15.34
N ILE A 78 -6.54 12.07 15.07
CA ILE A 78 -5.30 11.79 14.34
C ILE A 78 -5.66 11.05 13.06
N PHE A 79 -5.35 11.64 11.91
CA PHE A 79 -5.54 11.00 10.61
C PHE A 79 -4.35 10.12 10.26
N THR A 80 -4.57 8.81 10.19
CA THR A 80 -3.55 7.81 9.83
C THR A 80 -3.90 7.04 8.55
N SER A 81 -4.66 7.67 7.65
CA SER A 81 -5.15 7.09 6.39
C SER A 81 -4.15 7.18 5.22
N GLY A 82 -2.90 7.55 5.48
CA GLY A 82 -1.85 7.70 4.48
C GLY A 82 -1.97 8.97 3.63
N PHE A 83 -1.25 9.01 2.52
CA PHE A 83 -1.19 10.11 1.56
C PHE A 83 -1.41 9.58 0.14
N ARG A 84 -1.87 10.45 -0.78
CA ARG A 84 -1.95 10.13 -2.20
C ARG A 84 -0.73 10.66 -2.94
N PRO A 85 -0.28 10.00 -4.03
CA PRO A 85 0.73 10.55 -4.90
C PRO A 85 0.24 11.85 -5.55
N ASP A 86 1.13 12.83 -5.70
CA ASP A 86 0.83 14.12 -6.33
C ASP A 86 1.76 14.40 -7.51
N TYR A 87 2.06 13.37 -8.31
CA TYR A 87 3.00 13.49 -9.43
C TYR A 87 2.51 14.47 -10.49
N ALA A 88 1.22 14.44 -10.82
CA ALA A 88 0.64 15.24 -11.91
C ALA A 88 0.79 16.76 -11.71
N ARG A 89 0.88 17.25 -10.47
CA ARG A 89 1.02 18.70 -10.20
C ARG A 89 2.39 19.25 -10.57
N TRP A 90 3.45 18.45 -10.45
CA TRP A 90 4.82 18.89 -10.75
C TRP A 90 5.41 18.25 -12.00
N VAL A 91 5.02 17.01 -12.33
CA VAL A 91 5.30 16.34 -13.61
C VAL A 91 4.08 16.52 -14.50
N ARG A 92 4.04 17.61 -15.27
CA ARG A 92 2.90 17.97 -16.14
C ARG A 92 2.89 17.15 -17.44
N LEU A 93 2.83 15.82 -17.31
CA LEU A 93 2.83 14.85 -18.39
C LEU A 93 1.68 13.85 -18.20
N ALA A 94 1.12 13.34 -19.28
CA ALA A 94 0.04 12.35 -19.26
C ALA A 94 0.57 10.93 -18.97
N ALA A 95 1.16 10.73 -17.79
CA ALA A 95 1.85 9.49 -17.41
C ALA A 95 1.30 8.83 -16.14
N PHE A 96 0.11 9.23 -15.68
CA PHE A 96 -0.48 8.80 -14.41
C PHE A 96 -1.88 8.20 -14.60
N ASP A 97 -2.26 7.28 -13.72
CA ASP A 97 -3.63 6.76 -13.64
C ASP A 97 -4.57 7.71 -12.88
N GLU A 98 -5.84 7.32 -12.78
CA GLU A 98 -6.88 8.10 -12.07
C GLU A 98 -6.61 8.27 -10.56
N LEU A 99 -5.76 7.41 -9.98
CA LEU A 99 -5.34 7.49 -8.58
C LEU A 99 -4.06 8.33 -8.41
N GLY A 100 -3.49 8.83 -9.51
CA GLY A 100 -2.28 9.65 -9.54
C GLY A 100 -0.98 8.85 -9.53
N PHE A 101 -1.03 7.51 -9.66
CA PHE A 101 0.17 6.68 -9.72
C PHE A 101 0.75 6.63 -11.14
N PRO A 102 2.08 6.55 -11.30
CA PRO A 102 2.71 6.44 -12.61
C PRO A 102 2.34 5.16 -13.34
N LEU A 103 2.02 5.29 -14.63
CA LEU A 103 1.88 4.17 -15.56
C LEU A 103 3.28 3.70 -15.97
N ALA A 104 3.93 2.96 -15.08
CA ALA A 104 5.35 2.64 -15.19
C ALA A 104 5.72 1.21 -14.73
N PRO A 105 5.31 0.16 -15.45
CA PRO A 105 5.79 -1.19 -15.18
C PRO A 105 7.32 -1.21 -15.21
N ASP A 106 7.93 -1.88 -14.22
CA ASP A 106 9.38 -1.93 -14.04
C ASP A 106 10.09 -0.55 -13.97
N GLY A 107 9.33 0.51 -13.72
CA GLY A 107 9.85 1.88 -13.57
C GLY A 107 10.00 2.67 -14.87
N ALA A 108 9.72 2.10 -16.05
CA ALA A 108 9.72 2.85 -17.31
C ALA A 108 8.30 3.28 -17.68
N SER A 109 8.08 4.57 -17.98
CA SER A 109 6.75 5.06 -18.36
C SER A 109 6.28 4.43 -19.66
N THR A 110 5.04 3.94 -19.69
CA THR A 110 4.39 3.44 -20.91
C THR A 110 3.81 4.54 -21.79
N ALA A 111 3.62 5.74 -21.23
CA ALA A 111 3.00 6.85 -21.94
C ALA A 111 4.01 7.87 -22.48
N VAL A 112 5.16 8.04 -21.82
CA VAL A 112 6.17 9.03 -22.20
C VAL A 112 7.55 8.39 -22.31
N PRO A 113 8.09 8.20 -23.53
CA PRO A 113 9.44 7.69 -23.72
C PRO A 113 10.49 8.55 -23.01
N GLY A 114 11.46 7.91 -22.35
CA GLY A 114 12.51 8.60 -21.60
C GLY A 114 12.10 9.07 -20.21
N LEU A 115 10.85 8.85 -19.78
CA LEU A 115 10.39 9.11 -18.42
C LEU A 115 10.45 7.83 -17.58
N TYR A 116 11.06 7.94 -16.40
CA TYR A 116 11.24 6.82 -15.48
C TYR A 116 10.86 7.18 -14.05
N PHE A 117 10.45 6.17 -13.28
CA PHE A 117 10.00 6.28 -11.91
C PHE A 117 10.67 5.23 -11.04
N VAL A 118 11.01 5.60 -9.81
CA VAL A 118 11.60 4.72 -8.80
C VAL A 118 11.08 5.11 -7.43
N GLY A 119 11.01 4.16 -6.49
CA GLY A 119 10.52 4.43 -5.14
C GLY A 119 9.00 4.52 -5.02
N VAL A 120 8.26 4.17 -6.08
CA VAL A 120 6.79 4.20 -6.07
C VAL A 120 6.25 2.98 -5.31
N HIS A 121 5.19 3.19 -4.52
CA HIS A 121 4.49 2.11 -3.83
C HIS A 121 4.06 1.03 -4.83
N PHE A 122 4.44 -0.22 -4.56
CA PHE A 122 4.14 -1.38 -5.40
C PHE A 122 4.55 -1.25 -6.88
N LEU A 123 5.59 -0.44 -7.19
CA LEU A 123 6.07 -0.27 -8.57
C LEU A 123 6.35 -1.61 -9.27
N ARG A 124 7.13 -2.47 -8.60
CA ARG A 124 7.45 -3.83 -9.02
C ARG A 124 7.16 -4.84 -7.93
N THR A 125 7.48 -4.47 -6.70
CA THR A 125 7.40 -5.35 -5.54
C THR A 125 6.79 -4.60 -4.36
N ARG A 126 6.35 -5.34 -3.34
CA ARG A 126 5.83 -4.72 -2.09
C ARG A 126 6.84 -3.80 -1.40
N LYS A 127 8.13 -3.99 -1.65
CA LYS A 127 9.23 -3.23 -1.03
C LYS A 127 9.77 -2.11 -1.91
N SER A 128 9.20 -1.87 -3.08
CA SER A 128 9.66 -0.86 -4.06
C SER A 128 9.83 0.55 -3.49
N SER A 129 8.97 0.95 -2.56
CA SER A 129 9.01 2.25 -1.90
C SER A 129 9.80 2.28 -0.58
N LEU A 130 10.38 1.16 -0.18
CA LEU A 130 11.06 1.03 1.11
C LEU A 130 12.57 1.13 0.93
N ILE A 131 13.28 1.74 1.88
CA ILE A 131 14.73 1.96 1.80
C ILE A 131 15.51 0.67 1.51
N PHE A 132 15.09 -0.47 2.09
CA PHE A 132 15.75 -1.76 1.88
C PHE A 132 15.38 -2.45 0.55
N GLY A 133 14.35 -1.97 -0.15
CA GLY A 133 13.86 -2.58 -1.40
C GLY A 133 14.08 -1.74 -2.64
N VAL A 134 14.07 -0.41 -2.51
CA VAL A 134 14.15 0.54 -3.64
C VAL A 134 15.41 0.37 -4.50
N GLY A 135 16.51 -0.13 -3.92
CA GLY A 135 17.77 -0.33 -4.64
C GLY A 135 17.67 -1.33 -5.81
N GLU A 136 16.83 -2.36 -5.67
CA GLU A 136 16.61 -3.35 -6.75
C GLU A 136 15.89 -2.71 -7.94
N ASP A 137 14.89 -1.88 -7.68
CA ASP A 137 14.15 -1.15 -8.72
C ASP A 137 15.05 -0.06 -9.35
N ALA A 138 15.84 0.64 -8.54
CA ALA A 138 16.78 1.64 -9.03
C ALA A 138 17.81 1.05 -10.00
N ALA A 139 18.29 -0.17 -9.76
CA ALA A 139 19.21 -0.85 -10.67
C ALA A 139 18.57 -1.17 -12.04
N ILE A 140 17.30 -1.54 -12.06
CA ILE A 140 16.55 -1.81 -13.30
C ILE A 140 16.26 -0.52 -14.06
N VAL A 141 15.83 0.52 -13.36
CA VAL A 141 15.59 1.85 -13.94
C VAL A 141 16.87 2.42 -14.52
N ALA A 142 17.99 2.37 -13.78
CA ALA A 142 19.27 2.86 -14.25
C ALA A 142 19.74 2.14 -15.53
N ARG A 143 19.54 0.81 -15.61
CA ARG A 143 19.83 0.04 -16.83
C ARG A 143 18.95 0.50 -17.99
N SER A 144 17.65 0.66 -17.76
CA SER A 144 16.68 1.11 -18.77
C SER A 144 17.01 2.52 -19.29
N VAL A 145 17.52 3.40 -18.43
CA VAL A 145 18.02 4.73 -18.82
C VAL A 145 19.28 4.61 -19.68
N CYS A 146 20.25 3.77 -19.29
CA CYS A 146 21.48 3.56 -20.07
C CYS A 146 21.16 3.03 -21.48
N ASP A 147 20.29 2.02 -21.57
CA ASP A 147 19.86 1.42 -22.83
C ASP A 147 19.17 2.46 -23.73
N HIS A 148 18.32 3.32 -23.16
CA HIS A 148 17.64 4.39 -23.89
C HIS A 148 18.61 5.47 -24.42
N LEU A 149 19.67 5.77 -23.67
CA LEU A 149 20.69 6.76 -24.06
C LEU A 149 21.78 6.16 -24.98
N GLY A 150 21.77 4.85 -25.24
CA GLY A 150 22.83 4.17 -25.99
C GLY A 150 24.16 4.08 -25.22
N HIS A 151 24.12 4.16 -23.89
CA HIS A 151 25.29 4.00 -23.03
C HIS A 151 25.37 2.58 -22.48
N VAL A 152 26.58 2.00 -22.48
CA VAL A 152 26.83 0.71 -21.81
C VAL A 152 26.92 0.95 -20.29
N PRO A 153 26.22 0.19 -19.43
CA PRO A 153 26.24 0.41 -17.99
C PRO A 153 27.65 0.28 -17.40
N ILE A 154 27.99 1.15 -16.44
CA ILE A 154 29.20 0.99 -15.63
C ILE A 154 28.95 -0.17 -14.66
N THR A 155 29.40 -1.38 -15.02
CA THR A 155 29.45 -2.52 -14.09
C THR A 155 30.38 -2.18 -12.93
N ARG A 156 29.88 -2.33 -11.71
CA ARG A 156 30.66 -2.24 -10.47
C ARG A 156 31.29 -3.58 -10.13
#